data_AF-A0A494VSL5-F1
#
_entry.id   AF-A0A494VSL5-F1
#
_cell.length_a   1.000
_cell.length_b   1.000
_cell.length_c   1.000
_cell.angle_alpha   90.00
_cell.angle_beta   90.00
_cell.angle_gamma   90.00
#
_symmetry.space_group_name_H-M   'P 1'
#
loop_
_entity.id
_entity.type
_entity.pdbx_description
1 polymer ?
#
loop_
_entity_poly.entity_id
_entity_poly.type
_entity_poly.pdbx_seq_one_letter_code
_entity_poly.pdbx_strand_id
1 'polypeptide(L)'
;MNVQQNSNENYVSIGAGGLISKRENVFLSNGNTLGDYIPFYFGPRMPMLYVIKLGAQSVLYNLKQTSSEDVIYCITSVEQILEHQLEFVFSNGHAVSDLTDFFDGTDVGSIAEIIDMQAVNARYWRDENDLDLKRRKEAEFLVLGDIPASAILGFVVYNENVEQKLLKLGIDKGKIAVKPSYYF
;
A
#
# COMPACT_ATOMS: atom_id res chain seq x y z
N MET A 1 20.03 -1.07 8.85
CA MET A 1 18.92 -1.88 8.33
C MET A 1 18.82 -3.13 9.17
N ASN A 2 17.82 -3.20 10.03
CA ASN A 2 17.46 -4.45 10.70
C ASN A 2 16.84 -5.34 9.63
N VAL A 3 17.53 -6.42 9.24
CA VAL A 3 16.91 -7.45 8.40
C VAL A 3 15.84 -8.11 9.26
N GLN A 4 14.57 -7.93 8.90
CA GLN A 4 13.49 -8.59 9.64
C GLN A 4 13.67 -10.10 9.55
N GLN A 5 13.43 -10.78 10.68
CA GLN A 5 13.67 -12.22 10.83
C GLN A 5 12.94 -13.08 9.79
N ASN A 6 11.81 -12.58 9.28
CA ASN A 6 10.95 -13.25 8.30
C ASN A 6 11.13 -12.73 6.86
N SER A 7 12.20 -11.98 6.59
CA SER A 7 12.45 -11.41 5.27
C SER A 7 12.83 -12.48 4.24
N ASN A 8 12.43 -12.28 2.98
CA ASN A 8 12.81 -13.14 1.87
C ASN A 8 14.13 -12.64 1.26
N GLU A 9 15.19 -13.44 1.33
CA GLU A 9 16.51 -13.12 0.75
C GLU A 9 16.48 -12.86 -0.76
N ASN A 10 15.48 -13.42 -1.45
CA ASN A 10 15.26 -13.23 -2.89
C ASN A 10 14.22 -12.14 -3.20
N TYR A 11 13.92 -11.25 -2.25
CA TYR A 11 12.98 -10.15 -2.45
C TYR A 11 13.47 -9.22 -3.58
N VAL A 12 12.59 -9.00 -4.55
CA VAL A 12 12.82 -8.05 -5.64
C VAL A 12 11.90 -6.85 -5.42
N SER A 13 12.49 -5.70 -5.09
CA SER A 13 11.74 -4.47 -4.94
C SER A 13 11.22 -3.99 -6.30
N ILE A 14 9.92 -3.70 -6.36
CA ILE A 14 9.26 -3.04 -7.50
C ILE A 14 9.03 -1.55 -7.25
N GLY A 15 9.31 -1.06 -6.03
CA GLY A 15 9.13 0.34 -5.63
C GLY A 15 10.34 1.23 -5.92
N ALA A 16 10.13 2.55 -5.94
CA ALA A 16 11.20 3.51 -6.20
C ALA A 16 12.21 3.54 -5.04
N GLY A 17 13.45 3.12 -5.29
CA GLY A 17 14.51 3.01 -4.27
C GLY A 17 14.73 4.30 -3.48
N GLY A 18 14.73 5.47 -4.14
CA GLY A 18 14.88 6.75 -3.45
C GLY A 18 13.74 7.07 -2.49
N LEU A 19 12.51 6.66 -2.81
CA LEU A 19 11.36 6.83 -1.94
C LEU A 19 11.41 5.86 -0.76
N ILE A 20 11.81 4.61 -1.01
CA ILE A 20 12.03 3.59 0.04
C ILE A 20 13.07 4.12 1.05
N SER A 21 14.23 4.58 0.57
CA SER A 21 15.26 5.15 1.45
C SER A 21 14.82 6.42 2.18
N LYS A 22 13.91 7.22 1.60
CA LYS A 22 13.38 8.40 2.28
C LYS A 22 12.57 7.99 3.52
N ARG A 23 11.80 6.91 3.46
CA ARG A 23 10.94 6.45 4.57
C ARG A 23 11.74 6.07 5.82
N GLU A 24 12.96 5.54 5.65
CA GLU A 24 13.89 5.25 6.74
C GLU A 24 14.32 6.48 7.56
N ASN A 25 14.06 7.69 7.05
CA ASN A 25 14.47 8.96 7.66
C ASN A 25 13.28 9.85 8.07
N VAL A 26 12.05 9.35 7.97
CA VAL A 26 10.85 10.06 8.43
C VAL A 26 10.41 9.44 9.75
N PHE A 27 10.58 10.18 10.84
CA PHE A 27 10.20 9.76 12.19
C PHE A 27 8.76 10.16 12.50
N LEU A 28 8.03 9.25 13.12
CA LEU A 28 6.70 9.49 13.66
C LEU A 28 6.78 9.87 15.15
N SER A 29 5.67 10.35 15.69
CA SER A 29 5.56 10.78 17.10
C SER A 29 5.88 9.68 18.11
N ASN A 30 5.67 8.41 17.76
CA ASN A 30 6.02 7.26 18.59
C ASN A 30 7.50 6.84 18.51
N GLY A 31 8.33 7.56 17.73
CA GLY A 31 9.77 7.32 17.62
C GLY A 31 10.18 6.29 16.56
N ASN A 32 9.22 5.58 15.96
CA ASN A 32 9.46 4.68 14.83
C ASN A 32 9.62 5.48 13.53
N THR A 33 10.26 4.89 12.53
CA THR A 33 10.38 5.46 11.18
C THR A 33 9.27 4.93 10.27
N LEU A 34 8.94 5.64 9.18
CA LEU A 34 8.01 5.11 8.16
C LEU A 34 8.49 3.82 7.49
N GLY A 35 9.79 3.52 7.57
CA GLY A 35 10.39 2.28 7.09
C GLY A 35 10.01 1.06 7.94
N ASP A 36 9.62 1.27 9.20
CA ASP A 36 9.23 0.21 10.13
C ASP A 36 7.81 -0.32 9.90
N TYR A 37 7.03 0.32 9.03
CA TYR A 37 5.62 0.02 8.78
C TYR A 37 5.39 -0.60 7.40
N ILE A 38 4.48 -1.58 7.33
CA ILE A 38 3.89 -2.08 6.10
C ILE A 38 2.77 -1.12 5.66
N PRO A 39 2.87 -0.46 4.49
CA PRO A 39 1.84 0.44 4.01
C PRO A 39 0.71 -0.30 3.28
N PHE A 40 -0.52 -0.07 3.73
CA PHE A 40 -1.75 -0.36 3.01
C PHE A 40 -2.35 0.95 2.48
N TYR A 41 -2.97 0.90 1.31
CA TYR A 41 -3.69 2.05 0.76
C TYR A 41 -5.20 1.87 0.95
N PHE A 42 -5.92 2.96 1.20
CA PHE A 42 -7.38 2.95 1.36
C PHE A 42 -8.14 2.72 0.03
N GLY A 43 -7.46 2.85 -1.11
CA GLY A 43 -8.07 2.66 -2.42
C GLY A 43 -7.10 2.05 -3.44
N PRO A 44 -7.64 1.53 -4.56
CA PRO A 44 -6.81 0.94 -5.61
C PRO A 44 -6.15 2.03 -6.48
N ARG A 45 -5.31 1.58 -7.42
CA ARG A 45 -4.72 2.43 -8.48
C ARG A 45 -3.84 3.55 -7.95
N MET A 46 -2.89 3.19 -7.09
CA MET A 46 -1.91 4.15 -6.60
C MET A 46 -1.04 4.71 -7.74
N PRO A 47 -0.60 5.97 -7.69
CA PRO A 47 0.27 6.55 -8.71
C PRO A 47 1.49 5.69 -8.99
N MET A 48 2.09 5.11 -7.95
CA MET A 48 3.22 4.18 -8.09
C MET A 48 2.89 2.92 -8.90
N LEU A 49 1.67 2.39 -8.85
CA LEU A 49 1.28 1.23 -9.67
C LEU A 49 1.34 1.56 -11.17
N TYR A 50 0.93 2.77 -11.56
CA TYR A 50 1.03 3.21 -12.95
C TYR A 50 2.49 3.34 -13.41
N VAL A 51 3.34 3.93 -12.56
CA VAL A 51 4.78 4.08 -12.84
C VAL A 51 5.45 2.71 -12.97
N ILE A 52 5.12 1.77 -12.09
CA ILE A 52 5.61 0.38 -12.13
C ILE A 52 5.16 -0.33 -13.41
N LYS A 53 3.88 -0.16 -13.79
CA LYS A 53 3.32 -0.75 -15.02
C LYS A 53 4.03 -0.26 -16.29
N LEU A 54 4.43 1.01 -16.33
CA LEU A 54 5.15 1.58 -17.48
C LEU A 54 6.66 1.34 -17.42
N GLY A 55 7.20 1.12 -16.22
CA GLY A 55 8.63 1.30 -15.97
C GLY A 55 9.02 2.78 -15.97
N ALA A 56 10.14 3.09 -15.33
CA ALA A 56 10.69 4.44 -15.30
C ALA A 56 12.20 4.39 -15.15
N GLN A 57 12.92 5.05 -16.07
CA GLN A 57 14.37 5.12 -16.04
C GLN A 57 14.81 6.58 -15.82
N SER A 58 15.32 6.87 -14.63
CA SER A 58 15.82 8.18 -14.19
C SER A 58 16.74 7.98 -12.98
N VAL A 59 17.39 9.05 -12.51
CA VAL A 59 18.17 9.00 -11.26
C VAL A 59 17.27 8.70 -10.04
N LEU A 60 16.02 9.19 -10.06
CA LEU A 60 15.06 9.01 -8.97
C LEU A 60 14.32 7.67 -9.03
N TYR A 61 14.14 7.14 -10.23
CA TYR A 61 13.39 5.92 -10.53
C TYR A 61 14.24 5.03 -11.42
N ASN A 62 14.69 3.89 -10.91
CA ASN A 62 15.36 2.84 -11.68
C ASN A 62 14.45 1.61 -11.73
N LEU A 63 13.27 1.77 -12.32
CA LEU A 63 12.18 0.80 -12.27
C LEU A 63 12.04 0.08 -13.59
N LYS A 64 12.16 -1.25 -13.54
CA LYS A 64 11.77 -2.11 -14.65
C LYS A 64 10.26 -2.14 -14.77
N GLN A 65 9.79 -2.23 -16.01
CA GLN A 65 8.38 -2.46 -16.28
C GLN A 65 7.93 -3.77 -15.62
N THR A 66 6.84 -3.72 -14.85
CA THR A 66 6.25 -4.89 -14.21
C THR A 66 4.83 -5.09 -14.73
N SER A 67 4.49 -6.30 -15.15
CA SER A 67 3.16 -6.60 -15.68
C SER A 67 2.11 -6.50 -14.57
N SER A 68 0.87 -6.13 -14.92
CA SER A 68 -0.26 -6.24 -13.99
C SER A 68 -0.48 -7.68 -13.51
N GLU A 69 -0.03 -8.68 -14.27
CA GLU A 69 -0.07 -10.09 -13.84
C GLU A 69 0.95 -10.44 -12.74
N ASP A 70 1.99 -9.63 -12.58
CA ASP A 70 3.06 -9.83 -11.59
C ASP A 70 2.82 -9.04 -10.30
N VAL A 71 1.69 -8.30 -10.22
CA VAL A 71 1.30 -7.51 -9.05
C VAL A 71 -0.02 -8.04 -8.50
N ILE A 72 -0.02 -8.44 -7.24
CA ILE A 72 -1.19 -8.92 -6.51
C ILE A 72 -1.48 -7.95 -5.38
N TYR A 73 -2.72 -7.53 -5.24
CA TYR A 73 -3.14 -6.77 -4.06
C TYR A 73 -3.37 -7.73 -2.91
N CYS A 74 -2.72 -7.49 -1.78
CA CYS A 74 -2.98 -8.15 -0.50
C CYS A 74 -3.99 -7.30 0.29
N ILE A 75 -5.11 -7.90 0.70
CA ILE A 75 -6.23 -7.16 1.29
C ILE A 75 -6.38 -7.54 2.77
N THR A 76 -6.44 -6.52 3.63
CA THR A 76 -6.85 -6.60 5.03
C THR A 76 -7.94 -5.56 5.28
N SER A 77 -8.48 -5.49 6.50
CA SER A 77 -9.38 -4.43 6.94
C SER A 77 -8.97 -3.92 8.31
N VAL A 78 -9.44 -2.72 8.67
CA VAL A 78 -9.17 -2.12 9.99
C VAL A 78 -9.63 -3.06 11.11
N GLU A 79 -10.77 -3.72 10.95
CA GLU A 79 -11.29 -4.71 11.91
C GLU A 79 -10.31 -5.87 12.10
N GLN A 80 -9.70 -6.38 11.02
CA GLN A 80 -8.69 -7.45 11.14
C GLN A 80 -7.45 -6.99 11.92
N ILE A 81 -7.00 -5.76 11.68
CA ILE A 81 -5.85 -5.19 12.39
C ILE A 81 -6.16 -5.05 13.90
N LEU A 82 -7.37 -4.58 14.24
CA LEU A 82 -7.83 -4.46 15.63
C LEU A 82 -7.99 -5.82 16.31
N GLU A 83 -8.61 -6.80 15.66
CA GLU A 83 -8.80 -8.16 16.19
C GLU A 83 -7.47 -8.85 16.51
N HIS A 84 -6.44 -8.58 15.69
CA HIS A 84 -5.09 -9.11 15.90
C HIS A 84 -4.22 -8.26 16.83
N GLN A 85 -4.75 -7.15 17.36
CA GLN A 85 -4.04 -6.23 18.28
C GLN A 85 -2.72 -5.72 17.68
N LEU A 86 -2.72 -5.45 16.38
CA LEU A 86 -1.54 -4.93 15.68
C LEU A 86 -1.46 -3.41 15.88
N GLU A 87 -0.25 -2.92 16.17
CA GLU A 87 0.00 -1.48 16.26
C GLU A 87 -0.06 -0.86 14.86
N PHE A 88 -0.74 0.27 14.74
CA PHE A 88 -0.86 1.00 13.49
C PHE A 88 -0.94 2.50 13.72
N VAL A 89 -0.63 3.23 12.67
CA VAL A 89 -1.02 4.62 12.46
C VAL A 89 -1.65 4.74 11.08
N PHE A 90 -2.32 5.84 10.79
CA PHE A 90 -2.76 6.13 9.44
C PHE A 90 -2.58 7.60 9.11
N SER A 91 -2.53 7.91 7.82
CA SER A 91 -2.25 9.25 7.31
C SER A 91 -3.34 9.71 6.36
N ASN A 92 -3.68 11.01 6.40
CA ASN A 92 -4.69 11.60 5.50
C ASN A 92 -4.18 11.88 4.08
N GLY A 93 -2.94 11.49 3.78
CA GLY A 93 -2.29 11.61 2.49
C GLY A 93 -0.94 10.90 2.46
N HIS A 94 -0.17 11.11 1.40
CA HIS A 94 1.14 10.46 1.23
C HIS A 94 2.05 10.71 2.45
N ALA A 95 2.53 9.65 3.10
CA ALA A 95 3.17 9.75 4.42
C ALA A 95 4.48 10.55 4.43
N VAL A 96 5.20 10.64 3.31
CA VAL A 96 6.44 11.45 3.20
C VAL A 96 6.22 12.94 2.87
N SER A 97 4.97 13.41 2.83
CA SER A 97 4.62 14.80 2.55
C SER A 97 4.45 15.60 3.84
N ASP A 98 4.99 16.82 3.86
CA ASP A 98 4.91 17.72 5.02
C ASP A 98 3.48 18.27 5.27
N LEU A 99 2.56 18.08 4.31
CA LEU A 99 1.14 18.47 4.43
C LEU A 99 0.25 17.33 4.95
N THR A 100 0.85 16.20 5.30
CA THR A 100 0.13 15.01 5.75
C THR A 100 0.14 14.95 7.27
N ASP A 101 -1.06 14.76 7.83
CA ASP A 101 -1.25 14.49 9.25
C ASP A 101 -1.33 12.99 9.50
N PHE A 102 -0.93 12.58 10.71
CA PHE A 102 -0.95 11.21 11.20
C PHE A 102 -1.93 11.07 12.37
N PHE A 103 -2.57 9.91 12.42
CA PHE A 103 -3.64 9.55 13.35
C PHE A 103 -3.39 8.13 13.87
N ASP A 104 -3.97 7.79 15.02
CA ASP A 104 -3.75 6.50 15.69
C ASP A 104 -5.06 5.78 16.06
N GLY A 105 -4.97 4.74 16.89
CA GLY A 105 -6.13 3.96 17.31
C GLY A 105 -7.23 4.76 18.02
N THR A 106 -6.94 5.95 18.54
CA THR A 106 -7.95 6.83 19.15
C THR A 106 -8.86 7.48 18.11
N ASP A 107 -8.39 7.62 16.87
CA ASP A 107 -9.11 8.23 15.75
C ASP A 107 -9.76 7.20 14.82
N VAL A 108 -9.63 5.91 15.11
CA VAL A 108 -10.07 4.81 14.21
C VAL A 108 -11.55 4.91 13.83
N GLY A 109 -12.39 5.39 14.74
CA GLY A 109 -13.83 5.60 14.50
C GLY A 109 -14.15 6.75 13.56
N SER A 110 -13.17 7.59 13.23
CA SER A 110 -13.28 8.78 12.39
C SER A 110 -12.55 8.65 11.04
N ILE A 111 -12.12 7.43 10.67
CA ILE A 111 -11.37 7.20 9.43
C ILE A 111 -12.15 7.70 8.20
N ALA A 112 -13.45 7.47 8.13
CA ALA A 112 -14.27 7.87 6.98
C ALA A 112 -14.39 9.40 6.81
N GLU A 113 -14.21 10.15 7.89
CA GLU A 113 -14.21 11.61 7.94
C GLU A 113 -12.82 12.19 7.69
N ILE A 114 -11.77 11.52 8.15
CA ILE A 114 -10.37 11.95 8.03
C ILE A 114 -9.83 11.67 6.61
N ILE A 115 -10.18 10.52 6.05
CA ILE A 115 -9.72 10.09 4.74
C ILE A 115 -10.64 10.64 3.66
N ASP A 116 -10.04 11.30 2.67
CA ASP A 116 -10.80 11.71 1.49
C ASP A 116 -11.15 10.49 0.63
N MET A 117 -12.35 9.97 0.86
CA MET A 117 -12.88 8.79 0.17
C MET A 117 -13.02 8.99 -1.34
N GLN A 118 -13.20 10.22 -1.82
CA GLN A 118 -13.25 10.50 -3.25
C GLN A 118 -11.85 10.42 -3.86
N ALA A 119 -10.85 11.00 -3.20
CA ALA A 119 -9.47 11.00 -3.66
C ALA A 119 -8.87 9.59 -3.70
N VAL A 120 -8.99 8.80 -2.62
CA VAL A 120 -8.41 7.44 -2.56
C VAL A 120 -9.03 6.52 -3.61
N ASN A 121 -10.31 6.70 -3.93
CA ASN A 121 -11.02 5.94 -4.96
C ASN A 121 -10.91 6.53 -6.38
N ALA A 122 -10.32 7.72 -6.55
CA ALA A 122 -10.17 8.34 -7.85
C ALA A 122 -9.33 7.47 -8.78
N ARG A 123 -9.70 7.39 -10.07
CA ARG A 123 -8.95 6.57 -11.05
C ARG A 123 -7.57 7.16 -11.33
N TYR A 124 -7.46 8.49 -11.36
CA TYR A 124 -6.24 9.24 -11.61
C TYR A 124 -6.04 10.31 -10.52
N TRP A 125 -4.84 10.90 -10.47
CA TRP A 125 -4.40 11.78 -9.39
C TRP A 125 -4.01 13.19 -9.87
N ARG A 126 -4.48 13.58 -11.05
CA ARG A 126 -4.23 14.91 -11.63
C ARG A 126 -5.57 15.59 -11.87
N ASP A 127 -5.72 16.76 -11.30
CA ASP A 127 -6.84 17.67 -11.50
C ASP A 127 -6.30 19.11 -11.45
N GLU A 128 -6.72 19.95 -12.39
CA GLU A 128 -6.28 21.35 -12.46
C GLU A 128 -6.93 22.22 -11.39
N ASN A 129 -8.11 21.82 -10.91
CA ASN A 129 -8.85 22.51 -9.84
C ASN A 129 -8.51 21.96 -8.45
N ASP A 130 -7.76 20.87 -8.39
CA ASP A 130 -7.39 20.20 -7.15
C ASP A 130 -5.95 19.68 -7.22
N LEU A 131 -5.02 20.56 -6.85
CA LEU A 131 -3.58 20.29 -6.85
C LEU A 131 -3.16 19.31 -5.75
N ASP A 132 -4.01 19.09 -4.74
CA ASP A 132 -3.73 18.24 -3.58
C ASP A 132 -4.29 16.82 -3.73
N LEU A 133 -5.10 16.56 -4.77
CA LEU A 133 -5.71 15.27 -5.06
C LEU A 133 -4.71 14.11 -4.98
N LYS A 134 -3.50 14.30 -5.52
CA LYS A 134 -2.47 13.26 -5.51
C LYS A 134 -2.08 12.87 -4.09
N ARG A 135 -1.80 13.85 -3.23
CA ARG A 135 -1.36 13.59 -1.85
C ARG A 135 -2.46 12.86 -1.09
N ARG A 136 -3.71 13.34 -1.13
CA ARG A 136 -4.86 12.71 -0.46
C ARG A 136 -5.18 11.32 -1.00
N LYS A 137 -5.07 11.11 -2.32
CA LYS A 137 -5.23 9.77 -2.92
C LYS A 137 -4.24 8.77 -2.34
N GLU A 138 -3.03 9.23 -2.03
CA GLU A 138 -1.94 8.46 -1.45
C GLU A 138 -2.00 8.33 0.08
N ALA A 139 -3.17 8.51 0.70
CA ALA A 139 -3.40 8.17 2.11
C ALA A 139 -3.04 6.71 2.43
N GLU A 140 -2.35 6.49 3.55
CA GLU A 140 -1.80 5.20 3.95
C GLU A 140 -2.36 4.76 5.31
N PHE A 141 -2.64 3.47 5.44
CA PHE A 141 -2.82 2.77 6.70
C PHE A 141 -1.54 1.97 6.96
N LEU A 142 -0.84 2.27 8.04
CA LEU A 142 0.54 1.85 8.29
C LEU A 142 0.57 0.90 9.48
N VAL A 143 0.81 -0.38 9.24
CA VAL A 143 0.89 -1.41 10.31
C VAL A 143 2.35 -1.61 10.70
N LEU A 144 2.67 -1.50 11.99
CA LEU A 144 4.03 -1.63 12.49
C LEU A 144 4.50 -3.09 12.42
N GLY A 145 5.69 -3.33 11.87
CA GLY A 145 6.31 -4.65 11.83
C GLY A 145 5.63 -5.64 10.88
N ASP A 146 5.58 -6.91 11.29
CA ASP A 146 5.03 -8.02 10.50
C ASP A 146 3.52 -8.17 10.69
N ILE A 147 2.81 -8.57 9.62
CA ILE A 147 1.38 -8.92 9.66
C ILE A 147 1.19 -10.44 9.54
N PRO A 148 0.45 -11.09 10.45
CA PRO A 148 0.15 -12.51 10.33
C PRO A 148 -0.79 -12.77 9.15
N ALA A 149 -0.60 -13.92 8.48
CA ALA A 149 -1.44 -14.31 7.34
C ALA A 149 -2.93 -14.43 7.71
N SER A 150 -3.26 -14.65 8.98
CA SER A 150 -4.64 -14.67 9.48
C SER A 150 -5.33 -13.30 9.42
N ALA A 151 -4.57 -12.19 9.45
CA ALA A 151 -5.10 -10.84 9.28
C ALA A 151 -5.34 -10.48 7.80
N ILE A 152 -4.97 -11.35 6.85
CA ILE A 152 -5.20 -11.16 5.43
C ILE A 152 -6.53 -11.80 5.01
N LEU A 153 -7.46 -10.94 4.59
CA LEU A 153 -8.79 -11.33 4.12
C LEU A 153 -8.70 -12.05 2.77
N GLY A 154 -7.84 -11.58 1.88
CA GLY A 154 -7.67 -12.20 0.57
C GLY A 154 -6.80 -11.40 -0.38
N PHE A 155 -6.91 -11.74 -1.66
CA PHE A 155 -6.08 -11.23 -2.73
C PHE A 155 -6.93 -10.77 -3.90
N VAL A 156 -6.56 -9.63 -4.49
CA VAL A 156 -7.13 -9.19 -5.76
C VAL A 156 -6.09 -9.36 -6.87
N VAL A 157 -6.52 -9.99 -7.96
CA VAL A 157 -5.67 -10.31 -9.11
C VAL A 157 -6.21 -9.69 -10.39
N TYR A 158 -5.33 -9.50 -11.37
CA TYR A 158 -5.66 -8.84 -12.63
C TYR A 158 -6.59 -9.67 -13.53
N ASN A 159 -6.35 -10.98 -13.65
CA ASN A 159 -7.10 -11.88 -14.52
C ASN A 159 -7.13 -13.32 -13.98
N GLU A 160 -7.88 -14.19 -14.66
CA GLU A 160 -8.04 -15.61 -14.31
C GLU A 160 -6.72 -16.39 -14.39
N ASN A 161 -5.78 -15.98 -15.26
CA ASN A 161 -4.48 -16.65 -15.35
C ASN A 161 -3.71 -16.55 -14.02
N VAL A 162 -3.72 -15.37 -13.39
CA VAL A 162 -3.10 -15.16 -12.08
C VAL A 162 -3.88 -15.87 -10.97
N GLU A 163 -5.21 -15.87 -11.03
CA GLU A 163 -6.04 -16.68 -10.11
C GLU A 163 -5.61 -18.15 -10.13
N GLN A 164 -5.48 -18.75 -11.32
CA GLN A 164 -5.06 -20.14 -11.46
C GLN A 164 -3.64 -20.40 -10.91
N LYS A 165 -2.73 -19.41 -10.99
CA LYS A 165 -1.40 -19.51 -10.35
C LYS A 165 -1.54 -19.55 -8.82
N LEU A 166 -2.37 -18.69 -8.23
CA LEU A 166 -2.59 -18.66 -6.78
C LEU A 166 -3.28 -19.93 -6.26
N LEU A 167 -4.25 -20.47 -7.00
CA LEU A 167 -4.89 -21.75 -6.65
C LEU A 167 -3.87 -22.90 -6.63
N LYS A 168 -2.95 -22.94 -7.60
CA LYS A 168 -1.85 -23.94 -7.63
C LYS A 168 -0.87 -23.79 -6.47
N LEU A 169 -0.75 -22.59 -5.91
CA LEU A 169 0.05 -22.31 -4.70
C LEU A 169 -0.72 -22.63 -3.40
N GLY A 170 -1.97 -23.10 -3.49
CA GLY A 170 -2.76 -23.52 -2.34
C GLY A 170 -3.58 -22.41 -1.69
N ILE A 171 -3.71 -21.24 -2.33
CA ILE A 171 -4.64 -20.20 -1.87
C ILE A 171 -6.07 -20.63 -2.17
N ASP A 172 -6.97 -20.52 -1.19
CA ASP A 172 -8.39 -20.81 -1.36
C ASP A 172 -9.02 -19.88 -2.41
N LYS A 173 -9.83 -20.44 -3.31
CA LYS A 173 -10.62 -19.68 -4.29
C LYS A 173 -11.48 -18.61 -3.63
N GLY A 174 -12.05 -18.90 -2.44
CA GLY A 174 -12.84 -17.93 -1.69
C GLY A 174 -12.06 -16.69 -1.24
N LYS A 175 -10.72 -16.76 -1.21
CA LYS A 175 -9.83 -15.65 -0.89
C LYS A 175 -9.32 -14.89 -2.11
N ILE A 176 -9.71 -15.24 -3.33
CA ILE A 176 -9.22 -14.59 -4.55
C ILE A 176 -10.36 -13.90 -5.28
N ALA A 177 -10.15 -12.64 -5.65
CA ALA A 177 -11.06 -11.90 -6.51
C ALA A 177 -10.36 -11.42 -7.78
N VAL A 178 -10.90 -11.78 -8.94
CA VAL A 178 -10.43 -11.27 -10.24
C VAL A 178 -11.06 -9.88 -10.47
N LYS A 179 -10.26 -8.81 -10.39
CA LYS A 179 -10.71 -7.44 -10.63
C LYS A 179 -9.71 -6.66 -11.48
N PRO A 180 -9.78 -6.75 -12.82
CA PRO A 180 -8.97 -5.91 -13.72
C PRO A 180 -9.16 -4.42 -13.43
N SER A 181 -10.34 -4.05 -12.92
CA SER A 181 -10.69 -2.70 -12.51
C SER A 181 -9.97 -2.20 -11.25
N TYR A 182 -9.02 -2.92 -10.66
CA TYR A 182 -8.11 -2.39 -9.63
C TYR A 182 -6.76 -1.96 -10.22
N TYR A 183 -6.53 -2.24 -11.51
CA TYR A 183 -5.29 -1.97 -12.23
C TYR A 183 -5.49 -0.86 -13.28
N PHE A 184 -4.38 -0.43 -13.87
CA PHE A 184 -4.33 0.49 -15.01
C PHE A 184 -4.22 -0.24 -16.34
#